data_AF-A0A0J9E9V7-F1
#
_entry.id   AF-A0A0J9E9V7-F1
#
_cell.length_a   1.000
_cell.length_b   1.000
_cell.length_c   1.000
_cell.angle_alpha   90.00
_cell.angle_beta   90.00
_cell.angle_gamma   90.00
#
_symmetry.space_group_name_H-M   'P 1'
#
loop_
_entity.id
_entity.type
_entity.pdbx_description
1 polymer ?
#
loop_
_entity_poly.entity_id
_entity_poly.type
_entity_poly.pdbx_seq_one_letter_code
_entity_poly.pdbx_strand_id
1 'polypeptide(L)' 'MGRVDGRVVTVNWGSATPVVYVWMPDGTLHGTWDGGLALEKLTPG' A
#
# COMPACT_ATOMS: atom_id res chain seq x y z
N MET A 1 8.85 7.14 -19.78
CA MET A 1 9.77 6.93 -18.64
C MET A 1 8.94 6.94 -17.36
N GLY A 2 9.14 6.00 -16.43
CA GLY A 2 8.42 5.94 -15.15
C GLY A 2 9.25 6.51 -13.98
N ARG A 3 8.60 7.08 -12.97
CA ARG A 3 9.21 7.55 -11.72
C ARG A 3 8.84 6.54 -10.61
N VAL A 4 9.84 6.07 -9.87
CA VAL A 4 9.59 5.38 -8.60
C VAL A 4 9.33 6.47 -7.57
N ASP A 5 8.14 6.48 -7.02
CA ASP A 5 7.73 7.42 -5.98
C ASP A 5 7.09 6.64 -4.82
N GLY A 6 7.38 7.09 -3.61
CA GLY A 6 6.99 6.40 -2.38
C GLY A 6 7.80 5.16 -2.02
N ARG A 7 7.46 4.57 -0.87
CA ARG A 7 8.07 3.36 -0.30
C ARG A 7 7.05 2.23 -0.28
N VAL A 8 7.43 1.07 -0.83
CA VAL A 8 6.60 -0.14 -0.77
C VAL A 8 6.84 -0.85 0.57
N VAL A 9 5.76 -1.21 1.24
CA VAL A 9 5.76 -2.03 2.46
C VAL A 9 4.86 -3.23 2.23
N THR A 10 5.41 -4.43 2.33
CA THR A 10 4.65 -5.68 2.27
C THR A 10 4.43 -6.20 3.67
N VAL A 11 3.18 -6.48 4.03
CA VAL A 11 2.78 -6.88 5.37
C VAL A 11 2.09 -8.24 5.33
N ASN A 12 2.59 -9.16 6.14
CA ASN A 12 2.00 -10.50 6.32
C ASN A 12 1.32 -10.57 7.69
N TRP A 13 0.00 -10.38 7.71
CA TRP A 13 -0.84 -10.53 8.91
C TRP A 13 -1.47 -11.93 9.04
N GLY A 14 -0.86 -12.95 8.44
CA GLY A 14 -1.45 -14.30 8.39
C GLY A 14 -2.56 -14.46 7.33
N SER A 15 -2.74 -13.48 6.45
CA SER A 15 -3.60 -13.58 5.26
C SER A 15 -3.01 -14.55 4.23
N ALA A 16 -3.87 -15.19 3.43
CA ALA A 16 -3.48 -16.04 2.31
C ALA A 16 -2.74 -15.26 1.21
N THR A 17 -2.98 -13.95 1.12
CA THR A 17 -2.29 -13.04 0.20
C THR A 17 -1.68 -11.88 1.00
N PRO A 18 -0.48 -11.40 0.63
CA PRO A 18 0.15 -10.29 1.33
C PRO A 18 -0.65 -9.01 1.16
N VAL A 19 -0.62 -8.15 2.19
CA VAL A 19 -1.10 -6.78 2.08
C VAL A 19 0.06 -5.92 1.58
N VAL A 20 -0.19 -5.08 0.58
CA VAL A 20 0.80 -4.19 0.00
C VAL A 20 0.40 -2.75 0.25
N TYR A 21 1.33 -1.98 0.79
CA TYR A 21 1.17 -0.55 1.03
C TYR A 21 2.20 0.25 0.22
N VAL A 22 1.75 1.37 -0.36
CA VAL A 22 2.63 2.41 -0.91
C VAL A 22 2.50 3.65 -0.03
N TRP A 23 3.59 3.99 0.64
CA TRP A 23 3.69 5.22 1.43
C TRP A 23 4.26 6.33 0.57
N MET A 24 3.44 7.35 0.29
CA MET A 24 3.79 8.51 -0.53
C MET A 24 4.57 9.58 0.26
N PRO A 25 5.37 10.44 -0.42
CA PRO A 25 6.11 11.50 0.25
C PRO A 25 5.24 12.52 1.01
N ASP A 26 3.98 12.67 0.63
CA ASP A 26 3.00 13.55 1.29
C ASP A 26 2.41 12.93 2.57
N GLY A 27 2.82 11.70 2.93
CA GLY A 27 2.32 10.96 4.07
C GLY A 27 1.10 10.08 3.77
N THR A 28 0.52 10.16 2.56
CA THR A 28 -0.59 9.31 2.15
C THR A 28 -0.15 7.84 2.07
N LEU A 29 -1.05 6.94 2.46
CA LEU A 29 -0.85 5.50 2.40
C LEU A 29 -1.91 4.87 1.50
N HIS A 30 -1.47 4.17 0.45
CA HIS A 30 -2.33 3.42 -0.46
C HIS A 30 -2.19 1.93 -0.16
N GLY A 31 -3.27 1.30 0.27
CA GLY A 31 -3.31 -0.13 0.57
C GLY A 31 -3.95 -0.94 -0.56
N THR A 32 -3.42 -2.14 -0.78
CA THR A 32 -3.98 -3.16 -1.67
C THR A 32 -3.91 -4.50 -0.93
N TRP A 33 -5.07 -5.15 -0.78
CA TRP A 33 -5.21 -6.41 -0.06
C TRP A 33 -6.17 -7.36 -0.79
N ASP A 34 -6.43 -8.53 -0.20
CA ASP A 34 -7.29 -9.57 -0.76
C ASP A 34 -6.90 -9.96 -2.20
N GLY A 35 -5.61 -10.22 -2.41
CA GLY A 35 -5.08 -10.58 -3.73
C GLY A 35 -5.21 -9.48 -4.80
N GLY A 36 -5.41 -8.23 -4.38
CA GLY A 36 -5.60 -7.10 -5.30
C GLY A 36 -7.07 -6.72 -5.54
N LEU A 37 -8.01 -7.36 -4.84
CA LEU A 37 -9.44 -7.11 -5.03
C LEU A 37 -10.00 -6.00 -4.15
N ALA A 38 -9.26 -5.56 -3.12
CA ALA A 38 -9.71 -4.45 -2.31
C ALA A 38 -8.59 -3.43 -2.06
N LEU A 39 -9.03 -2.16 -1.99
CA LEU A 39 -8.18 -0.98 -1.97
C LEU A 39 -8.58 -0.07 -0.80
N GLU A 40 -7.59 0.55 -0.18
CA GLU A 40 -7.80 1.57 0.84
C GLU A 40 -6.86 2.76 0.66
N LYS A 41 -7.28 3.92 1.18
CA LYS A 41 -6.46 5.15 1.23
C LYS A 41 -6.54 5.77 2.61
N LEU A 42 -5.38 6.00 3.21
CA LEU A 42 -5.23 6.70 4.48
C LEU A 42 -4.50 8.02 4.22
N THR A 43 -5.06 9.12 4.70
CA THR A 43 -4.44 10.45 4.61
C THR A 43 -4.00 10.91 5.99
N PRO A 44 -2.84 11.58 6.11
CA PRO A 44 -2.46 12.26 7.35
C PRO A 44 -3.53 13.28 7.77
N GLY A 45 -3.70 13.46 9.08
CA GLY A 45 -4.52 14.52 9.67
C GLY A 45 -3.73 15.80 9.90
#